data_AF-A0A4R6NZK9-F1
#
_entry.id   AF-A0A4R6NZK9-F1
#
_cell.length_a   1.000
_cell.length_b   1.000
_cell.length_c   1.000
_cell.angle_alpha   90.00
_cell.angle_beta   90.00
_cell.angle_gamma   90.00
#
_symmetry.space_group_name_H-M   'P 1'
#
loop_
_entity.id
_entity.type
_entity.pdbx_description
1 polymer ?
#
loop_
_entity_poly.entity_id
_entity_poly.type
_entity_poly.pdbx_seq_one_letter_code
_entity_poly.pdbx_strand_id
1 'polypeptide(L)'
;MPRTPEQREADEALTAAIDAVWAAYIDDDDPGLLTDYMVIGVRRGYDDEGDSWSQVCRFSRDDSVPEYVLLGLLEQTRSAMTRPDIVVVDDEE
;
A
#
# COMPACT_ATOMS: atom_id res chain seq x y z
N MET A 1 6.56 -19.28 5.68
CA MET A 1 7.45 -19.35 6.86
C MET A 1 6.89 -18.36 7.88
N PRO A 2 6.79 -18.67 9.18
CA PRO A 2 6.34 -17.68 10.16
C PRO A 2 7.34 -16.51 10.26
N ARG A 3 6.85 -15.29 10.48
CA ARG A 3 7.68 -14.08 10.65
C ARG A 3 8.59 -14.18 11.87
N THR A 4 9.76 -13.55 11.79
CA THR A 4 10.63 -13.37 12.96
C THR A 4 10.04 -12.35 13.94
N PRO A 5 10.48 -12.34 15.21
CA PRO A 5 10.07 -11.32 16.17
C PRO A 5 10.33 -9.89 15.67
N GLU A 6 11.49 -9.65 15.04
CA GLU A 6 11.88 -8.34 14.52
C GLU A 6 10.97 -7.89 13.37
N GLN A 7 10.55 -8.82 12.50
CA GLN A 7 9.62 -8.52 11.42
C GLN A 7 8.24 -8.13 11.98
N ARG A 8 7.76 -8.82 13.02
CA ARG A 8 6.49 -8.47 13.67
C ARG A 8 6.54 -7.10 14.34
N GLU A 9 7.62 -6.80 15.05
CA GLU A 9 7.82 -5.49 15.66
C GLU A 9 7.84 -4.38 14.61
N ALA A 10 8.48 -4.62 13.47
CA ALA A 10 8.47 -3.69 12.34
C ALA A 10 7.07 -3.48 11.74
N ASP A 11 6.27 -4.54 11.58
CA ASP A 11 4.89 -4.45 11.09
C ASP A 11 3.98 -3.68 12.08
N GLU A 12 4.15 -3.91 13.38
CA GLU A 12 3.43 -3.21 14.44
C GLU A 12 3.78 -1.72 14.46
N ALA A 13 5.08 -1.38 14.34
CA ALA A 13 5.54 0.00 14.25
C ALA A 13 5.03 0.71 12.99
N LEU A 14 5.00 0.01 11.84
CA LEU A 14 4.47 0.56 10.60
C LEU A 14 2.96 0.84 10.71
N THR A 15 2.21 -0.10 11.29
CA THR A 15 0.76 0.06 11.51
C THR A 15 0.47 1.27 12.39
N ALA A 16 1.19 1.42 13.51
CA ALA A 16 1.04 2.57 14.40
C ALA A 16 1.38 3.91 13.72
N ALA A 17 2.37 3.92 12.82
CA ALA A 17 2.72 5.12 12.05
C ALA A 17 1.61 5.52 11.08
N ILE A 18 0.95 4.55 10.43
CA ILE A 18 -0.19 4.81 9.55
C ILE A 18 -1.36 5.39 10.34
N ASP A 19 -1.71 4.81 11.49
CA ASP A 19 -2.78 5.33 12.35
C ASP A 19 -2.49 6.76 12.83
N ALA A 20 -1.24 7.04 13.20
CA ALA A 20 -0.83 8.39 13.60
C ALA A 20 -0.96 9.41 12.47
N VAL A 21 -0.61 9.03 11.24
CA VAL A 21 -0.80 9.88 10.06
C VAL A 21 -2.28 10.10 9.78
N TRP A 22 -3.09 9.03 9.82
CA TRP A 22 -4.54 9.15 9.63
C TRP A 22 -5.15 10.16 10.60
N ALA A 23 -4.90 9.99 11.90
CA ALA A 23 -5.41 10.88 12.94
C ALA A 23 -4.94 12.34 12.80
N ALA A 24 -3.80 12.59 12.15
CA ALA A 24 -3.28 13.94 11.93
C ALA A 24 -3.94 14.66 10.75
N TYR A 25 -4.44 13.93 9.76
CA TYR A 25 -4.96 14.51 8.51
C TYR A 25 -6.46 14.35 8.31
N ILE A 26 -7.08 13.36 8.95
CA ILE A 26 -8.49 13.07 8.84
C ILE A 26 -9.16 13.54 10.15
N ASP A 27 -9.88 14.66 10.05
CA ASP A 27 -10.63 15.27 11.14
C ASP A 27 -11.98 14.54 11.30
N ASP A 28 -11.92 13.27 11.71
CA ASP A 28 -13.09 12.43 11.98
C ASP A 28 -13.12 12.04 13.46
N ASP A 29 -14.28 12.21 14.10
CA ASP A 29 -14.50 11.82 15.50
C ASP A 29 -14.54 10.29 15.69
N ASP A 30 -14.63 9.53 14.59
CA ASP A 30 -14.62 8.06 14.58
C ASP A 30 -13.59 7.53 13.55
N PRO A 31 -12.35 7.25 13.97
CA PRO A 31 -11.23 6.96 13.05
C PRO A 31 -11.38 5.63 12.29
N GLY A 32 -12.44 4.85 12.55
CA GLY A 32 -12.66 3.55 11.93
C GLY A 32 -11.62 2.51 12.34
N LEU A 33 -11.65 1.35 11.66
CA LEU A 33 -10.69 0.26 11.86
C LEU A 33 -9.81 0.13 10.61
N LEU A 34 -8.49 0.24 10.76
CA LEU A 34 -7.55 -0.06 9.69
C LEU A 34 -7.56 -1.56 9.37
N THR A 35 -8.19 -1.95 8.26
CA THR A 35 -8.26 -3.36 7.83
C THR A 35 -7.08 -3.73 6.94
N ASP A 36 -6.76 -2.89 5.95
CA ASP A 36 -5.79 -3.19 4.90
C ASP A 36 -4.98 -1.94 4.53
N TYR A 37 -3.71 -2.12 4.18
CA TYR A 37 -2.86 -1.05 3.64
C TYR A 37 -1.74 -1.59 2.75
N MET A 38 -1.25 -0.72 1.86
CA MET A 38 -0.02 -0.91 1.09
C MET A 38 0.88 0.32 1.24
N VAL A 39 2.14 0.11 1.58
CA VAL A 39 3.16 1.15 1.60
C VAL A 39 4.14 0.89 0.46
N ILE A 40 4.37 1.90 -0.36
CA ILE A 40 5.39 1.88 -1.41
C ILE A 40 6.56 2.73 -0.95
N GLY A 41 7.71 2.09 -0.74
CA GLY A 41 8.97 2.76 -0.44
C GLY A 41 9.83 2.86 -1.68
N VAL A 42 10.36 4.04 -1.97
CA VAL A 42 11.43 4.22 -2.96
C VAL A 42 12.66 4.70 -2.24
N ARG A 43 13.73 3.90 -2.31
CA ARG A 43 15.04 4.25 -1.78
C ARG A 43 16.00 4.50 -2.93
N ARG A 44 16.88 5.47 -2.73
CA ARG A 44 17.97 5.80 -3.63
C ARG A 44 19.21 6.04 -2.80
N GLY A 45 20.35 5.67 -3.34
CA GLY A 45 21.62 5.89 -2.69
C GLY A 45 22.78 5.67 -3.64
N TYR A 46 23.97 5.71 -3.08
CA TYR A 46 25.21 5.31 -3.73
C TYR A 46 25.84 4.20 -2.89
N ASP A 47 26.50 3.25 -3.53
CA ASP A 47 27.29 2.24 -2.83
C ASP A 47 28.73 2.73 -2.59
N ASP A 48 29.56 1.86 -2.02
CA ASP A 48 30.95 2.16 -1.67
C ASP A 48 31.85 2.38 -2.91
N GLU A 49 31.39 1.97 -4.10
CA GLU A 49 32.08 2.17 -5.38
C GLU A 49 31.64 3.49 -6.06
N GLY A 50 30.64 4.17 -5.49
CA GLY A 50 30.08 5.41 -6.00
C GLY A 50 28.99 5.19 -7.04
N ASP A 51 28.55 3.95 -7.26
CA ASP A 51 27.50 3.62 -8.19
C ASP A 51 26.12 3.91 -7.57
N SER A 52 25.27 4.57 -8.37
CA SER A 52 23.91 4.89 -7.92
C SER A 52 23.03 3.66 -7.95
N TRP A 53 22.27 3.44 -6.89
CA TRP A 53 21.24 2.41 -6.85
C TRP A 53 19.87 3.01 -6.53
N SER A 54 18.83 2.34 -7.01
CA SER A 54 17.46 2.61 -6.61
C SER A 54 16.75 1.29 -6.29
N GLN A 55 16.00 1.27 -5.21
CA GLN A 55 15.20 0.14 -4.79
C GLN A 55 13.76 0.60 -4.59
N VAL A 56 12.83 -0.16 -5.15
CA VAL A 56 11.40 -0.03 -4.86
C VAL A 56 11.00 -1.23 -4.01
N CYS A 57 10.35 -0.97 -2.89
CA CYS A 57 9.81 -1.98 -2.00
C CYS A 57 8.33 -1.71 -1.73
N ARG A 58 7.60 -2.80 -1.47
CA ARG A 58 6.20 -2.78 -1.10
C ARG A 58 6.01 -3.52 0.21
N PHE A 59 5.21 -2.97 1.10
CA PHE A 59 4.91 -3.56 2.40
C PHE A 59 3.39 -3.57 2.61
N SER A 60 2.88 -4.71 3.04
CA SER A 60 1.49 -4.91 3.45
C SER A 60 1.45 -5.43 4.88
N ARG A 61 0.33 -5.20 5.57
CA ARG A 61 0.10 -5.62 6.97
C ARG A 61 0.48 -7.08 7.21
N ASP A 62 -0.06 -7.96 6.37
CA ASP A 62 0.34 -9.35 6.29
C ASP A 62 0.81 -9.63 4.87
N ASP A 63 1.93 -10.33 4.72
CA ASP A 63 2.53 -10.78 3.44
C ASP A 63 1.60 -11.73 2.64
N SER A 64 0.34 -11.83 3.06
CA SER A 64 -0.74 -12.67 2.58
C SER A 64 -1.83 -11.89 1.85
N VAL A 65 -1.80 -10.54 1.82
CA VAL A 65 -2.77 -9.77 1.04
C VAL A 65 -2.46 -10.01 -0.44
N PRO A 66 -3.35 -10.67 -1.21
CA PRO A 66 -3.06 -10.96 -2.60
C PRO A 66 -2.87 -9.67 -3.39
N GLU A 67 -1.95 -9.68 -4.34
CA GLU A 67 -1.54 -8.50 -5.11
C GLU A 67 -2.72 -7.82 -5.84
N TYR A 68 -3.71 -8.61 -6.28
CA TYR A 68 -4.93 -8.10 -6.90
C TYR A 68 -5.86 -7.36 -5.92
N VAL A 69 -5.74 -7.61 -4.62
CA VAL A 69 -6.43 -6.86 -3.56
C VAL A 69 -5.67 -5.57 -3.28
N LEU A 70 -4.33 -5.65 -3.13
CA LEU A 70 -3.48 -4.47 -2.88
C LEU A 70 -3.59 -3.41 -3.99
N LEU A 71 -3.68 -3.85 -5.25
CA LEU A 71 -3.81 -2.97 -6.41
C LEU A 71 -5.25 -2.53 -6.68
N GLY A 72 -6.22 -2.94 -5.85
CA GLY A 72 -7.64 -2.58 -6.03
C GLY A 72 -8.28 -3.15 -7.30
N LEU A 73 -7.65 -4.14 -7.96
CA LEU A 73 -8.11 -4.68 -9.24
C LEU A 73 -9.48 -5.34 -9.15
N LEU A 74 -9.79 -5.97 -8.00
CA LEU A 74 -11.13 -6.51 -7.75
C LEU A 74 -12.19 -5.41 -7.68
N GLU A 75 -11.90 -4.31 -7.00
CA GLU A 75 -12.88 -3.23 -6.82
C GLU A 75 -12.99 -2.36 -8.07
N GLN A 76 -11.92 -2.25 -8.85
CA GLN A 76 -11.97 -1.73 -10.20
C GLN A 76 -12.87 -2.60 -11.09
N THR A 77 -12.69 -3.93 -11.07
CA THR A 77 -13.51 -4.85 -11.88
C THR A 77 -14.99 -4.80 -11.43
N ARG A 78 -15.28 -4.79 -10.13
CA ARG A 78 -16.64 -4.64 -9.61
C ARG A 78 -17.25 -3.30 -9.98
N SER A 79 -16.50 -2.21 -9.88
CA SER A 79 -16.95 -0.87 -10.29
C SER A 79 -17.25 -0.82 -11.80
N ALA A 80 -16.39 -1.41 -12.63
CA ALA A 80 -16.59 -1.52 -14.07
C ALA A 80 -17.85 -2.34 -14.43
N MET A 81 -18.12 -3.43 -13.70
CA MET A 81 -19.33 -4.24 -13.92
C MET A 81 -20.61 -3.53 -13.45
N THR A 82 -20.52 -2.68 -12.43
CA THR A 82 -21.68 -1.99 -11.83
C THR A 82 -21.94 -0.63 -12.45
N ARG A 83 -20.92 0.01 -13.02
CA ARG A 83 -20.95 1.32 -13.69
C ARG A 83 -20.09 1.26 -14.97
N PRO A 84 -20.56 0.58 -16.02
CA PRO A 84 -19.79 0.41 -17.25
C PRO A 84 -19.42 1.74 -17.93
N ASP A 85 -20.21 2.80 -17.71
CA ASP A 85 -20.02 4.11 -18.34
C ASP A 85 -18.85 4.94 -17.74
N ILE A 86 -18.26 4.52 -16.62
CA ILE A 86 -17.12 5.23 -15.97
C ILE A 86 -15.77 4.76 -16.50
N VAL A 87 -15.70 3.59 -17.14
CA VAL A 87 -14.50 3.14 -17.84
C VAL A 87 -14.48 3.86 -19.18
N VAL A 88 -14.03 5.11 -19.17
CA VAL A 88 -13.71 5.85 -20.38
C VAL A 88 -12.62 5.05 -21.08
N VAL A 89 -13.00 4.36 -22.14
CA VAL A 89 -12.07 3.93 -23.18
C VAL A 89 -11.56 5.23 -23.77
N ASP A 90 -10.29 5.53 -23.55
CA ASP A 90 -9.61 6.58 -24.30
C ASP A 90 -9.50 6.03 -25.74
N ASP A 91 -10.56 6.24 -26.52
CA ASP A 91 -10.54 6.03 -27.96
C ASP A 91 -9.68 7.15 -28.54
N GLU A 92 -8.37 6.94 -28.56
CA GLU A 92 -7.43 7.76 -29.34
C GLU A 92 -7.77 7.58 -30.84
N GLU A 93 -8.34 8.63 -31.46
CA GLU A 93 -8.42 8.82 -32.92
C GLU A 93 -7.05 9.14 -33.54
#